data_AF-A0A3N5ZKU3-F1
#
_entry.id   AF-A0A3N5ZKU3-F1
#
_cell.length_a   1.000
_cell.length_b   1.000
_cell.length_c   1.000
_cell.angle_alpha   90.00
_cell.angle_beta   90.00
_cell.angle_gamma   90.00
#
_symmetry.space_group_name_H-M   'P 1'
#
loop_
_entity.id
_entity.type
_entity.pdbx_description
1 polymer ?
#
loop_
_entity_poly.entity_id
_entity_poly.type
_entity_poly.pdbx_seq_one_letter_code
_entity_poly.pdbx_strand_id
1 'polypeptide(L)'
;KFYTPNVSSNDQTYNAPVFGNRETPISQELYTIGYYIVTVDGPQVTVDYYSSPSGCDDDHRLSETPRLTFSRRERFGYSLNGRQFLITPGAPYRPVMDRFQGTTARILDGLNQNLARDYSGRALAKAVNTGWTARSRADRLFSDILSLWGLTSLEDPSADVYALSMSFHPDEVGKSISRAVLLARNPDGTWVTAVDRNRGGVKKFIVGPWAPGCALGSYGVDMRTHTAWAVLNFDGDFAVGCGEKKPVVDFTEFQPDQAKYRDQYAAKFNYDLAAICKDLRERQVANVMRF
;
A
#
# COMPACT_ATOMS: atom_id res chain seq x y z
N LYS A 1 -6.09 36.65 2.85
CA LYS A 1 -5.07 37.00 3.87
C LYS A 1 -5.39 36.29 5.17
N PHE A 2 -4.48 35.48 5.69
CA PHE A 2 -4.60 34.93 7.04
C PHE A 2 -3.94 35.86 8.05
N TYR A 3 -4.56 36.01 9.20
CA TYR A 3 -3.98 36.74 10.32
C TYR A 3 -3.10 35.80 11.12
N THR A 4 -1.81 36.12 11.25
CA THR A 4 -0.93 35.48 12.23
C THR A 4 -0.85 36.41 13.44
N PRO A 5 -1.36 36.02 14.61
CA PRO A 5 -1.30 36.86 15.81
C PRO A 5 0.13 37.23 16.18
N ASN A 6 0.38 38.48 16.57
CA ASN A 6 1.70 38.92 17.07
C ASN A 6 2.05 38.34 18.44
N VAL A 7 1.05 37.84 19.17
CA VAL A 7 1.22 37.17 20.46
C VAL A 7 0.97 35.68 20.22
N SER A 8 1.92 34.84 20.63
CA SER A 8 1.80 33.39 20.55
C SER A 8 0.54 32.91 21.27
N SER A 9 -0.15 31.91 20.71
CA SER A 9 -1.29 31.32 21.40
C SER A 9 -0.87 30.72 22.74
N ASN A 10 -1.81 30.48 23.65
CA ASN A 10 -1.53 29.75 24.89
C ASN A 10 -0.93 28.37 24.58
N ASP A 11 -1.39 27.69 23.54
CA ASP A 11 -0.82 26.42 23.12
C ASP A 11 0.65 26.60 22.70
N GLN A 12 0.98 27.60 21.88
CA GLN A 12 2.37 27.85 21.51
C GLN A 12 3.25 28.28 22.70
N THR A 13 2.68 29.03 23.65
CA THR A 13 3.39 29.56 24.82
C THR A 13 3.66 28.47 25.88
N TYR A 14 2.68 27.58 26.10
CA TYR A 14 2.73 26.56 27.16
C TYR A 14 3.05 25.16 26.66
N ASN A 15 3.13 24.95 25.34
CA ASN A 15 3.63 23.72 24.73
C ASN A 15 5.13 23.83 24.40
N ALA A 16 5.88 24.44 25.32
CA ALA A 16 7.32 24.55 25.29
C ALA A 16 7.96 23.42 26.12
N PRO A 17 9.20 22.99 25.80
CA PRO A 17 9.89 21.92 26.53
C PRO A 17 9.95 22.14 28.06
N VAL A 18 9.99 23.39 28.50
CA VAL A 18 10.03 23.79 29.92
C VAL A 18 8.78 23.38 30.72
N PHE A 19 7.65 23.16 30.03
CA PHE A 19 6.38 22.75 30.66
C PHE A 19 6.01 21.28 30.38
N GLY A 20 6.90 20.53 29.72
CA GLY A 20 6.60 19.22 29.16
C GLY A 20 5.68 19.35 27.95
N ASN A 21 6.13 18.93 26.77
CA ASN A 21 5.33 19.00 25.54
C ASN A 21 3.96 18.34 25.77
N ARG A 22 2.89 19.13 25.68
CA ARG A 22 1.50 18.70 25.92
C ARG A 22 0.88 18.01 24.72
N GLU A 23 1.49 18.15 23.55
CA GLU A 23 1.07 17.48 22.32
C GLU A 23 2.28 16.92 21.58
N THR A 24 2.05 15.89 20.77
CA THR A 24 3.02 15.45 19.76
C THR A 24 2.49 15.82 18.40
N PRO A 25 3.18 16.69 17.64
CA PRO A 25 2.69 17.11 16.34
C PRO A 25 2.84 15.95 15.33
N ILE A 26 1.77 15.69 14.56
CA ILE A 26 1.71 14.60 13.57
C ILE A 26 1.73 15.15 12.14
N SER A 27 0.94 16.20 11.91
CA SER A 27 0.78 16.86 10.62
C SER A 27 0.42 18.32 10.88
N GLN A 28 0.85 19.24 10.02
CA GLN A 28 0.44 20.63 10.05
C GLN A 28 0.38 21.15 8.62
N GLU A 29 -0.73 21.82 8.30
CA GLU A 29 -0.85 22.64 7.11
C GLU A 29 -1.36 24.03 7.53
N LEU A 30 -0.69 25.08 7.03
CA LEU A 30 -1.04 26.47 7.32
C LEU A 30 -1.44 27.19 6.04
N TYR A 31 -2.20 28.27 6.18
CA TYR A 31 -2.54 29.19 5.09
C TYR A 31 -3.33 28.55 3.92
N THR A 32 -4.07 27.48 4.22
CA THR A 32 -4.97 26.81 3.29
C THR A 32 -6.41 26.87 3.79
N ILE A 33 -7.36 26.69 2.87
CA ILE A 33 -8.76 26.43 3.19
C ILE A 33 -8.99 24.96 2.87
N GLY A 34 -9.49 24.19 3.82
CA GLY A 34 -9.67 22.76 3.65
C GLY A 34 -10.97 22.23 4.24
N TYR A 35 -11.30 21.00 3.86
CA TYR A 35 -12.41 20.23 4.39
C TYR A 35 -11.98 18.77 4.56
N TYR A 36 -12.70 18.07 5.44
CA TYR A 36 -12.51 16.65 5.66
C TYR A 36 -13.69 15.87 5.07
N ILE A 37 -13.40 14.77 4.39
CA ILE A 37 -14.39 13.74 4.08
C ILE A 37 -14.16 12.61 5.07
N VAL A 38 -15.15 12.36 5.92
CA VAL A 38 -15.12 11.26 6.90
C VAL A 38 -15.96 10.12 6.36
N THR A 39 -15.33 8.97 6.17
CA THR A 39 -15.98 7.72 5.76
C THR A 39 -16.00 6.79 6.97
N VAL A 40 -17.19 6.34 7.36
CA VAL A 40 -17.38 5.35 8.44
C VAL A 40 -17.82 4.04 7.82
N ASP A 41 -17.00 3.01 7.95
CA ASP A 41 -17.29 1.65 7.47
C ASP A 41 -17.12 0.65 8.62
N GLY A 42 -18.24 0.31 9.25
CA GLY A 42 -18.28 -0.53 10.44
C GLY A 42 -17.39 0.05 11.56
N PRO A 43 -16.35 -0.69 12.02
CA PRO A 43 -15.45 -0.22 13.07
C PRO A 43 -14.40 0.79 12.59
N GLN A 44 -14.23 0.97 11.27
CA GLN A 44 -13.18 1.79 10.69
C GLN A 44 -13.69 3.19 10.34
N VAL A 45 -12.85 4.19 10.61
CA VAL A 45 -13.07 5.57 10.18
C VAL A 45 -11.86 5.99 9.35
N THR A 46 -12.12 6.35 8.09
CA THR A 46 -11.12 6.96 7.20
C THR A 46 -11.45 8.42 7.00
N VAL A 47 -10.43 9.26 7.09
CA VAL A 47 -10.52 10.71 6.88
C VAL A 47 -9.63 11.07 5.70
N ASP A 48 -10.24 11.63 4.65
CA ASP A 48 -9.50 12.28 3.56
C ASP A 48 -9.56 13.80 3.78
N TYR A 49 -8.38 14.41 3.93
CA TYR A 49 -8.25 15.85 4.04
C TYR A 49 -7.96 16.46 2.67
N TYR A 50 -8.79 17.43 2.26
CA TYR A 50 -8.61 18.19 1.03
C TYR A 50 -8.36 19.65 1.37
N SER A 51 -7.43 20.28 0.66
CA SER A 51 -7.19 21.71 0.81
C SER A 51 -6.91 22.39 -0.51
N SER A 52 -7.23 23.68 -0.56
CA SER A 52 -6.84 24.61 -1.59
C SER A 52 -5.88 25.62 -0.95
N PRO A 53 -4.77 25.95 -1.63
CA PRO A 53 -4.06 27.19 -1.33
C PRO A 53 -5.05 28.34 -1.33
N SER A 54 -4.85 29.28 -0.42
CA SER A 54 -5.66 30.50 -0.37
C SER A 54 -5.34 31.49 -1.49
N GLY A 55 -4.41 31.15 -2.39
CA GLY A 55 -4.04 31.97 -3.55
C GLY A 55 -3.44 33.32 -3.17
N CYS A 56 -2.81 33.45 -1.99
CA CYS A 56 -2.27 34.70 -1.49
C CYS A 56 -0.74 34.75 -1.60
N ASP A 57 -0.21 34.77 -2.83
CA ASP A 57 1.22 35.03 -3.05
C ASP A 57 1.52 36.54 -3.23
N ASP A 58 0.47 37.36 -3.49
CA ASP A 58 0.51 38.83 -3.63
C ASP A 58 -0.64 39.54 -2.86
N ASP A 59 -0.65 40.89 -2.86
CA ASP A 59 -1.62 41.77 -2.18
C ASP A 59 -3.03 41.71 -2.82
N HIS A 60 -3.73 40.59 -2.62
CA HIS A 60 -5.08 40.40 -3.12
C HIS A 60 -6.13 41.13 -2.27
N ARG A 61 -7.10 41.72 -2.97
CA ARG A 61 -8.27 42.36 -2.38
C ARG A 61 -9.08 41.36 -1.57
N LEU A 62 -9.29 41.65 -0.28
CA LEU A 62 -10.12 40.83 0.62
C LEU A 62 -11.60 40.78 0.22
N SER A 63 -12.02 41.55 -0.78
CA SER A 63 -13.39 41.61 -1.29
C SER A 63 -13.75 40.50 -2.28
N GLU A 64 -12.77 39.72 -2.77
CA GLU A 64 -12.99 38.70 -3.79
C GLU A 64 -12.45 37.35 -3.32
N THR A 65 -13.27 36.30 -3.44
CA THR A 65 -12.84 34.93 -3.16
C THR A 65 -11.98 34.43 -4.32
N PRO A 66 -10.72 34.02 -4.08
CA PRO A 66 -9.87 33.49 -5.13
C PRO A 66 -10.44 32.16 -5.66
N ARG A 67 -10.03 31.76 -6.86
CA ARG A 67 -10.41 30.45 -7.40
C ARG A 67 -9.82 29.34 -6.53
N LEU A 68 -10.68 28.61 -5.85
CA LEU A 68 -10.27 27.48 -5.00
C LEU A 68 -10.09 26.22 -5.84
N THR A 69 -8.95 25.56 -5.69
CA THR A 69 -8.62 24.30 -6.35
C THR A 69 -8.24 23.29 -5.28
N PHE A 70 -9.20 22.45 -4.90
CA PHE A 70 -9.00 21.47 -3.85
C PHE A 70 -8.28 20.23 -4.38
N SER A 71 -7.25 19.82 -3.66
CA SER A 71 -6.54 18.55 -3.88
C SER A 71 -6.48 17.79 -2.57
N ARG A 72 -6.45 16.45 -2.66
CA ARG A 72 -6.27 15.63 -1.45
C ARG A 72 -4.86 15.82 -0.91
N ARG A 73 -4.77 16.15 0.36
CA ARG A 73 -3.51 16.43 1.05
C ARG A 73 -3.07 15.28 1.91
N GLU A 74 -4.02 14.62 2.58
CA GLU A 74 -3.70 13.52 3.49
C GLU A 74 -4.86 12.54 3.52
N ARG A 75 -4.54 11.27 3.77
CA ARG A 75 -5.52 10.26 4.19
C ARG A 75 -5.00 9.61 5.46
N PHE A 76 -5.81 9.62 6.51
CA PHE A 76 -5.52 8.92 7.76
C PHE A 76 -6.79 8.23 8.26
N GLY A 77 -6.67 7.40 9.29
CA GLY A 77 -7.81 6.69 9.83
C GLY A 77 -7.51 6.07 11.17
N TYR A 78 -8.57 5.57 11.81
CA TYR A 78 -8.50 4.79 13.03
C TYR A 78 -9.59 3.73 13.01
N SER A 79 -9.47 2.74 13.87
CA SER A 79 -10.47 1.68 13.98
C SER A 79 -10.72 1.28 15.43
N LEU A 80 -11.96 0.93 15.74
CA LEU A 80 -12.34 0.35 17.04
C LEU A 80 -11.80 -1.07 17.25
N ASN A 81 -11.41 -1.75 16.17
CA ASN A 81 -10.85 -3.10 16.22
C ASN A 81 -9.37 -3.16 15.82
N GLY A 82 -8.67 -2.02 15.79
CA GLY A 82 -7.25 -1.95 15.52
C GLY A 82 -6.48 -1.21 16.61
N ARG A 83 -5.28 -0.72 16.28
CA ARG A 83 -4.34 -0.12 17.24
C ARG A 83 -3.69 1.12 16.65
N GLN A 84 -3.32 2.05 17.53
CA GLN A 84 -2.55 3.24 17.19
C GLN A 84 -1.12 3.12 17.73
N PHE A 85 -0.15 3.54 16.91
CA PHE A 85 1.26 3.58 17.24
C PHE A 85 1.82 4.96 16.92
N LEU A 86 2.47 5.59 17.91
CA LEU A 86 3.15 6.86 17.71
C LEU A 86 4.63 6.61 17.45
N ILE A 87 5.09 6.91 16.24
CA ILE A 87 6.46 6.64 15.78
C ILE A 87 7.17 7.97 15.56
N THR A 88 8.14 8.29 16.43
CA THR A 88 8.93 9.51 16.31
C THR A 88 9.88 9.45 15.12
N PRO A 89 10.34 10.60 14.59
CA PRO A 89 11.37 10.64 13.56
C PRO A 89 12.62 9.84 13.94
N GLY A 90 13.13 9.06 12.99
CA GLY A 90 14.27 8.15 13.15
C GLY A 90 13.94 6.82 13.83
N ALA A 91 12.76 6.66 14.44
CA ALA A 91 12.39 5.44 15.14
C ALA A 91 11.96 4.31 14.16
N PRO A 92 12.17 3.03 14.53
CA PRO A 92 11.75 1.91 13.71
C PRO A 92 10.25 1.68 13.78
N TYR A 93 9.67 1.21 12.67
CA TYR A 93 8.26 0.79 12.61
C TYR A 93 7.97 -0.57 13.26
N ARG A 94 8.99 -1.27 13.78
CA ARG A 94 8.87 -2.60 14.42
C ARG A 94 7.78 -2.73 15.51
N PRO A 95 7.43 -1.68 16.30
CA PRO A 95 6.33 -1.77 17.25
C PRO A 95 4.94 -1.94 16.61
N VAL A 96 4.79 -1.61 15.32
CA VAL A 96 3.53 -1.71 14.58
C VAL A 96 3.22 -3.19 14.32
N MET A 97 2.39 -3.76 15.19
CA MET A 97 1.91 -5.13 15.10
C MET A 97 0.50 -5.26 15.68
N ASP A 98 -0.32 -6.05 15.01
CA ASP A 98 -1.71 -6.22 15.39
C ASP A 98 -2.26 -7.59 14.99
N ARG A 99 -3.43 -7.95 15.52
CA ARG A 99 -4.10 -9.22 15.25
C ARG A 99 -5.61 -9.09 15.28
N PHE A 100 -6.26 -9.84 14.39
CA PHE A 100 -7.72 -9.94 14.33
C PHE A 100 -8.12 -11.31 13.83
N GLN A 101 -9.04 -11.98 14.54
CA GLN A 101 -9.62 -13.28 14.17
C GLN A 101 -8.61 -14.37 13.74
N GLY A 102 -7.41 -14.37 14.32
CA GLY A 102 -6.35 -15.33 14.01
C GLY A 102 -5.42 -14.90 12.87
N THR A 103 -5.75 -13.84 12.13
CA THR A 103 -4.83 -13.13 11.25
C THR A 103 -3.94 -12.20 12.09
N THR A 104 -2.65 -12.17 11.79
CA THR A 104 -1.65 -11.28 12.41
C THR A 104 -0.97 -10.45 11.34
N ALA A 105 -0.65 -9.20 11.67
CA ALA A 105 0.14 -8.31 10.82
C ALA A 105 1.26 -7.67 11.63
N ARG A 106 2.43 -7.46 11.01
CA ARG A 106 3.53 -6.71 11.61
C ARG A 106 4.42 -6.06 10.57
N ILE A 107 4.95 -4.89 10.91
CA ILE A 107 6.07 -4.30 10.17
C ILE A 107 7.37 -4.92 10.69
N LEU A 108 8.10 -5.58 9.80
CA LEU A 108 9.36 -6.28 10.07
C LEU A 108 10.54 -5.32 10.16
N ASP A 109 10.53 -4.31 9.29
CA ASP A 109 11.63 -3.37 9.10
C ASP A 109 11.15 -2.06 8.47
N GLY A 110 11.99 -1.04 8.56
CA GLY A 110 11.69 0.33 8.12
C GLY A 110 11.79 1.33 9.26
N LEU A 111 12.08 2.58 8.91
CA LEU A 111 12.25 3.70 9.83
C LEU A 111 11.30 4.82 9.43
N ASN A 112 10.81 5.59 10.40
CA ASN A 112 10.21 6.89 10.13
C ASN A 112 11.31 7.87 9.72
N GLN A 113 11.50 8.08 8.42
CA GLN A 113 12.49 9.03 7.90
C GLN A 113 11.90 10.43 7.70
N ASN A 114 10.69 10.69 8.22
CA ASN A 114 10.07 12.00 8.14
C ASN A 114 10.95 13.07 8.80
N LEU A 115 11.41 14.02 8.00
CA LEU A 115 12.18 15.17 8.45
C LEU A 115 11.32 16.43 8.63
N ALA A 116 10.01 16.34 8.33
CA ALA A 116 9.11 17.46 8.42
C ALA A 116 9.02 18.01 9.86
N ARG A 117 8.86 19.32 9.92
CA ARG A 117 8.68 20.07 11.16
C ARG A 117 7.46 20.95 11.05
N ASP A 118 6.81 21.20 12.17
CA ASP A 118 5.79 22.24 12.23
C ASP A 118 6.42 23.64 12.12
N TYR A 119 5.58 24.66 12.03
CA TYR A 119 5.98 26.07 11.95
C TYR A 119 6.85 26.54 13.14
N SER A 120 6.74 25.87 14.30
CA SER A 120 7.55 26.15 15.49
C SER A 120 8.87 25.36 15.51
N GLY A 121 9.17 24.58 14.45
CA GLY A 121 10.38 23.78 14.31
C GLY A 121 10.35 22.43 15.03
N ARG A 122 9.21 21.99 15.59
CA ARG A 122 9.08 20.70 16.26
C ARG A 122 8.95 19.59 15.23
N ALA A 123 9.65 18.47 15.43
CA ALA A 123 9.64 17.36 14.48
C ALA A 123 8.31 16.61 14.50
N LEU A 124 7.80 16.26 13.32
CA LEU A 124 6.50 15.59 13.17
C LEU A 124 6.63 14.06 13.31
N ALA A 125 5.92 13.48 14.28
CA ALA A 125 5.81 12.03 14.42
C ALA A 125 4.77 11.46 13.45
N LYS A 126 4.77 10.13 13.27
CA LYS A 126 3.72 9.42 12.52
C LYS A 126 2.77 8.72 13.49
N ALA A 127 1.47 8.96 13.34
CA ALA A 127 0.43 8.19 13.99
C ALA A 127 0.02 7.03 13.07
N VAL A 128 0.73 5.91 13.18
CA VAL A 128 0.45 4.72 12.38
C VAL A 128 -0.73 3.98 13.00
N ASN A 129 -1.77 3.73 12.22
CA ASN A 129 -3.00 3.11 12.69
C ASN A 129 -3.28 1.84 11.91
N THR A 130 -3.76 0.81 12.62
CA THR A 130 -4.31 -0.40 12.02
C THR A 130 -5.82 -0.44 12.18
N GLY A 131 -6.48 -1.14 11.26
CA GLY A 131 -7.90 -1.48 11.32
C GLY A 131 -8.13 -2.80 10.60
N TRP A 132 -9.23 -3.47 10.91
CA TRP A 132 -9.50 -4.80 10.35
C TRP A 132 -10.90 -4.92 9.79
N THR A 133 -11.00 -5.62 8.66
CA THR A 133 -12.27 -6.10 8.09
C THR A 133 -12.16 -7.60 7.93
N ALA A 134 -13.17 -8.32 8.46
CA ALA A 134 -13.25 -9.76 8.26
C ALA A 134 -13.34 -10.07 6.77
N ARG A 135 -12.59 -11.06 6.28
CA ARG A 135 -12.67 -11.44 4.87
C ARG A 135 -14.05 -11.98 4.53
N SER A 136 -14.55 -11.68 3.32
CA SER A 136 -15.66 -12.45 2.76
C SER A 136 -15.12 -13.70 2.07
N ARG A 137 -15.86 -14.81 2.15
CA ARG A 137 -15.55 -16.02 1.35
C ARG A 137 -15.57 -15.75 -0.16
N ALA A 138 -16.28 -14.71 -0.59
CA ALA A 138 -16.33 -14.31 -2.00
C ALA A 138 -14.99 -13.75 -2.50
N ASP A 139 -14.18 -13.17 -1.61
CA ASP A 139 -12.97 -12.41 -1.99
C ASP A 139 -11.77 -13.33 -2.32
N ARG A 140 -11.88 -14.64 -2.05
CA ARG A 140 -10.79 -15.63 -2.23
C ARG A 140 -9.49 -15.23 -1.53
N LEU A 141 -9.60 -14.50 -0.42
CA LEU A 141 -8.50 -14.11 0.45
C LEU A 141 -8.20 -15.23 1.46
N PHE A 142 -6.92 -15.37 1.80
CA PHE A 142 -6.41 -16.34 2.77
C PHE A 142 -6.20 -15.73 4.16
N SER A 143 -6.45 -14.42 4.32
CA SER A 143 -6.39 -13.69 5.59
C SER A 143 -7.53 -12.69 5.67
N ASP A 144 -7.77 -12.15 6.86
CA ASP A 144 -8.55 -10.93 7.02
C ASP A 144 -7.84 -9.73 6.40
N ILE A 145 -8.58 -8.65 6.18
CA ILE A 145 -8.09 -7.43 5.55
C ILE A 145 -7.58 -6.49 6.63
N LEU A 146 -6.30 -6.14 6.54
CA LEU A 146 -5.65 -5.10 7.32
C LEU A 146 -5.77 -3.77 6.59
N SER A 147 -6.38 -2.78 7.21
CA SER A 147 -6.22 -1.38 6.81
C SER A 147 -5.08 -0.77 7.60
N LEU A 148 -4.13 -0.14 6.91
CA LEU A 148 -2.97 0.51 7.50
C LEU A 148 -2.95 1.97 7.05
N TRP A 149 -2.80 2.90 8.00
CA TRP A 149 -2.76 4.33 7.74
C TRP A 149 -1.58 5.00 8.45
N GLY A 150 -1.21 6.20 8.00
CA GLY A 150 -0.29 7.09 8.70
C GLY A 150 1.19 6.78 8.46
N LEU A 151 1.51 5.98 7.43
CA LEU A 151 2.89 5.83 6.95
C LEU A 151 3.25 6.87 5.89
N THR A 152 2.25 7.43 5.21
CA THR A 152 2.42 8.55 4.27
C THR A 152 2.53 9.89 5.02
N SER A 153 2.90 10.96 4.31
CA SER A 153 3.02 12.30 4.87
C SER A 153 2.07 13.25 4.13
N LEU A 154 1.81 14.43 4.69
CA LEU A 154 1.03 15.47 4.00
C LEU A 154 1.62 15.73 2.61
N GLU A 155 0.76 15.74 1.59
CA GLU A 155 1.04 15.93 0.15
C GLU A 155 1.80 14.80 -0.55
N ASP A 156 2.47 13.92 0.19
CA ASP A 156 3.18 12.78 -0.38
C ASP A 156 2.47 11.47 -0.07
N PRO A 157 1.77 10.88 -1.05
CA PRO A 157 1.15 9.56 -0.87
C PRO A 157 2.17 8.42 -0.88
N SER A 158 3.47 8.72 -0.94
CA SER A 158 4.56 7.75 -0.74
C SER A 158 4.90 7.67 0.74
N ALA A 159 5.11 6.46 1.23
CA ALA A 159 5.66 6.21 2.56
C ALA A 159 7.17 5.92 2.46
N ASP A 160 7.86 6.00 3.59
CA ASP A 160 9.20 5.43 3.73
C ASP A 160 9.17 3.93 3.40
N VAL A 161 10.30 3.39 2.95
CA VAL A 161 10.39 1.94 2.65
C VAL A 161 10.25 1.13 3.93
N TYR A 162 9.34 0.16 3.93
CA TYR A 162 9.10 -0.74 5.05
C TYR A 162 8.78 -2.16 4.58
N ALA A 163 8.98 -3.14 5.45
CA ALA A 163 8.64 -4.54 5.17
C ALA A 163 7.41 -4.96 5.97
N LEU A 164 6.30 -5.27 5.29
CA LEU A 164 5.06 -5.75 5.92
C LEU A 164 4.98 -7.27 5.84
N SER A 165 4.51 -7.90 6.91
CA SER A 165 4.21 -9.32 6.98
C SER A 165 2.81 -9.55 7.51
N MET A 166 2.07 -10.47 6.89
CA MET A 166 0.76 -10.92 7.36
C MET A 166 0.70 -12.46 7.41
N SER A 167 0.12 -13.01 8.46
CA SER A 167 -0.20 -14.43 8.50
C SER A 167 -1.43 -14.75 7.67
N PHE A 168 -1.56 -16.01 7.26
CA PHE A 168 -2.72 -16.51 6.55
C PHE A 168 -3.15 -17.86 7.12
N HIS A 169 -4.40 -18.24 6.84
CA HIS A 169 -4.96 -19.51 7.28
C HIS A 169 -4.59 -20.60 6.26
N PRO A 170 -3.75 -21.59 6.61
CA PRO A 170 -3.24 -22.57 5.66
C PRO A 170 -4.34 -23.42 5.01
N ASP A 171 -5.41 -23.69 5.75
CA ASP A 171 -6.57 -24.47 5.28
C ASP A 171 -7.29 -23.81 4.09
N GLU A 172 -7.18 -22.48 3.97
CA GLU A 172 -7.81 -21.71 2.88
C GLU A 172 -6.98 -21.74 1.59
N VAL A 173 -5.70 -22.13 1.67
CA VAL A 173 -4.75 -22.02 0.55
C VAL A 173 -4.66 -23.29 -0.28
N GLY A 174 -4.98 -24.44 0.32
CA GLY A 174 -4.93 -25.75 -0.32
C GLY A 174 -3.59 -26.01 -1.03
N LYS A 175 -3.63 -26.58 -2.24
CA LYS A 175 -2.41 -26.88 -3.04
C LYS A 175 -1.68 -25.65 -3.58
N SER A 176 -2.20 -24.42 -3.38
CA SER A 176 -1.66 -23.19 -3.95
C SER A 176 -0.85 -22.35 -2.97
N ILE A 177 -0.36 -22.95 -1.88
CA ILE A 177 0.31 -22.24 -0.78
C ILE A 177 1.63 -21.56 -1.18
N SER A 178 2.32 -22.11 -2.18
CA SER A 178 3.45 -21.45 -2.84
C SER A 178 3.08 -20.18 -3.63
N ARG A 179 1.78 -19.89 -3.78
CA ARG A 179 1.23 -18.72 -4.48
C ARG A 179 0.57 -17.70 -3.55
N ALA A 180 0.58 -17.95 -2.23
CA ALA A 180 0.13 -16.96 -1.27
C ALA A 180 1.07 -15.75 -1.32
N VAL A 181 0.53 -14.59 -1.64
CA VAL A 181 1.27 -13.33 -1.67
C VAL A 181 0.51 -12.26 -0.92
N LEU A 182 1.23 -11.24 -0.47
CA LEU A 182 0.61 -10.04 0.06
C LEU A 182 -0.02 -9.27 -1.10
N LEU A 183 -1.32 -9.02 -1.00
CA LEU A 183 -2.11 -8.23 -1.92
C LEU A 183 -2.36 -6.85 -1.32
N ALA A 184 -2.54 -5.86 -2.19
CA ALA A 184 -3.01 -4.53 -1.83
C ALA A 184 -4.25 -4.19 -2.65
N ARG A 185 -5.20 -3.49 -2.03
CA ARG A 185 -6.41 -3.03 -2.71
C ARG A 185 -6.13 -1.77 -3.52
N ASN A 186 -6.59 -1.73 -4.76
CA ASN A 186 -6.55 -0.55 -5.61
C ASN A 186 -7.71 0.40 -5.30
N PRO A 187 -7.64 1.67 -5.76
CA PRO A 187 -8.75 2.62 -5.64
C PRO A 187 -10.06 2.17 -6.29
N ASP A 188 -10.00 1.33 -7.32
CA ASP A 188 -11.16 0.72 -7.98
C ASP A 188 -11.74 -0.48 -7.22
N GLY A 189 -11.15 -0.83 -6.07
CA GLY A 189 -11.56 -1.93 -5.22
C GLY A 189 -10.96 -3.29 -5.59
N THR A 190 -10.19 -3.39 -6.68
CA THR A 190 -9.54 -4.64 -7.12
C THR A 190 -8.33 -4.98 -6.26
N TRP A 191 -7.97 -6.25 -6.19
CA TRP A 191 -6.77 -6.72 -5.48
C TRP A 191 -5.63 -6.99 -6.46
N VAL A 192 -4.46 -6.44 -6.20
CA VAL A 192 -3.22 -6.68 -6.95
C VAL A 192 -2.10 -7.12 -6.01
N THR A 193 -0.99 -7.66 -6.54
CA THR A 193 0.17 -7.95 -5.69
C THR A 193 0.62 -6.64 -5.05
N ALA A 194 0.89 -6.63 -3.73
CA ALA A 194 1.15 -5.38 -3.02
C ALA A 194 2.33 -4.60 -3.63
N VAL A 195 3.38 -5.29 -4.08
CA VAL A 195 4.53 -4.68 -4.75
C VAL A 195 4.21 -4.04 -6.11
N ASP A 196 3.05 -4.34 -6.70
CA ASP A 196 2.60 -3.71 -7.95
C ASP A 196 2.19 -2.25 -7.75
N ARG A 197 1.83 -1.88 -6.51
CA ARG A 197 1.47 -0.49 -6.14
C ARG A 197 2.64 0.35 -5.67
N ASN A 198 3.85 -0.23 -5.55
CA ASN A 198 5.03 0.52 -5.17
C ASN A 198 5.38 1.60 -6.19
N ARG A 199 5.89 2.72 -5.71
CA ARG A 199 6.55 3.72 -6.55
C ARG A 199 8.02 3.36 -6.69
N GLY A 200 8.39 2.77 -7.83
CA GLY A 200 9.74 2.26 -8.08
C GLY A 200 9.99 0.88 -7.46
N GLY A 201 11.27 0.49 -7.40
CA GLY A 201 11.69 -0.84 -6.97
C GLY A 201 11.63 -1.90 -8.08
N VAL A 202 12.14 -3.09 -7.79
CA VAL A 202 12.17 -4.22 -8.72
C VAL A 202 11.45 -5.41 -8.11
N LYS A 203 10.45 -5.94 -8.82
CA LYS A 203 9.67 -7.09 -8.36
C LYS A 203 10.55 -8.32 -8.28
N LYS A 204 10.70 -8.88 -7.08
CA LYS A 204 11.45 -10.10 -6.83
C LYS A 204 10.68 -11.00 -5.87
N PHE A 205 10.17 -12.11 -6.38
CA PHE A 205 9.51 -13.12 -5.56
C PHE A 205 10.53 -14.03 -4.88
N ILE A 206 10.33 -14.31 -3.61
CA ILE A 206 11.19 -15.16 -2.78
C ILE A 206 10.32 -16.16 -2.04
N VAL A 207 10.60 -17.45 -2.23
CA VAL A 207 10.01 -18.51 -1.41
C VAL A 207 10.87 -18.65 -0.15
N GLY A 208 10.33 -18.25 1.00
CA GLY A 208 11.03 -18.27 2.28
C GLY A 208 10.71 -17.08 3.18
N PRO A 209 11.27 -17.06 4.40
CA PRO A 209 11.16 -15.92 5.30
C PRO A 209 11.76 -14.66 4.71
N TRP A 210 11.23 -13.51 5.14
CA TRP A 210 11.89 -12.24 4.93
C TRP A 210 13.26 -12.23 5.62
N ALA A 211 14.23 -11.58 4.99
CA ALA A 211 15.55 -11.34 5.56
C ALA A 211 15.90 -9.85 5.49
N PRO A 212 16.67 -9.31 6.46
CA PRO A 212 17.19 -7.95 6.37
C PRO A 212 17.95 -7.72 5.06
N GLY A 213 17.75 -6.57 4.43
CA GLY A 213 18.39 -6.20 3.17
C GLY A 213 17.58 -6.53 1.90
N CYS A 214 16.41 -7.15 2.01
CA CYS A 214 15.46 -7.22 0.88
C CYS A 214 15.09 -5.81 0.41
N ALA A 215 15.33 -5.51 -0.87
CA ALA A 215 15.07 -4.19 -1.46
C ALA A 215 13.58 -3.98 -1.77
N LEU A 216 13.18 -2.71 -1.97
CA LEU A 216 11.82 -2.33 -2.39
C LEU A 216 11.35 -3.15 -3.61
N GLY A 217 10.16 -3.74 -3.51
CA GLY A 217 9.62 -4.65 -4.51
C GLY A 217 9.96 -6.14 -4.29
N SER A 218 10.78 -6.47 -3.29
CA SER A 218 10.93 -7.86 -2.84
C SER A 218 9.68 -8.30 -2.08
N TYR A 219 9.22 -9.52 -2.33
CA TYR A 219 8.06 -10.10 -1.67
C TYR A 219 8.17 -11.62 -1.65
N GLY A 220 7.43 -12.25 -0.75
CA GLY A 220 7.57 -13.68 -0.56
C GLY A 220 6.56 -14.31 0.36
N VAL A 221 6.76 -15.60 0.57
CA VAL A 221 5.95 -16.43 1.45
C VAL A 221 6.83 -17.35 2.26
N ASP A 222 6.68 -17.28 3.59
CA ASP A 222 7.22 -18.26 4.52
C ASP A 222 6.17 -19.35 4.78
N MET A 223 6.43 -20.49 4.15
CA MET A 223 5.64 -21.72 4.24
C MET A 223 5.65 -22.35 5.63
N ARG A 224 6.69 -22.09 6.44
CA ARG A 224 6.85 -22.69 7.77
C ARG A 224 6.04 -21.92 8.82
N THR A 225 5.94 -20.61 8.67
CA THR A 225 5.18 -19.75 9.60
C THR A 225 3.84 -19.31 9.05
N HIS A 226 3.48 -19.74 7.83
CA HIS A 226 2.27 -19.33 7.12
C HIS A 226 2.11 -17.81 7.06
N THR A 227 3.15 -17.13 6.59
CA THR A 227 3.15 -15.66 6.44
C THR A 227 3.56 -15.25 5.04
N ALA A 228 2.84 -14.30 4.45
CA ALA A 228 3.26 -13.59 3.26
C ALA A 228 3.84 -12.23 3.65
N TRP A 229 4.84 -11.76 2.91
CA TRP A 229 5.53 -10.51 3.20
C TRP A 229 5.87 -9.73 1.92
N ALA A 230 6.02 -8.42 2.04
CA ALA A 230 6.46 -7.55 0.95
C ALA A 230 7.19 -6.31 1.48
N VAL A 231 8.13 -5.80 0.69
CA VAL A 231 8.80 -4.52 0.92
C VAL A 231 8.11 -3.44 0.10
N LEU A 232 7.53 -2.45 0.79
CA LEU A 232 6.54 -1.50 0.28
C LEU A 232 6.91 -0.04 0.59
N ASN A 233 6.26 0.90 -0.08
CA ASN A 233 6.41 2.35 0.14
C ASN A 233 5.08 3.13 0.02
N PHE A 234 3.99 2.55 0.52
CA PHE A 234 2.66 3.18 0.58
C PHE A 234 1.84 2.54 1.70
N ASP A 235 0.77 3.21 2.15
CA ASP A 235 -0.23 2.65 3.07
C ASP A 235 -1.56 2.31 2.37
N GLY A 236 -2.46 1.61 3.06
CA GLY A 236 -3.74 1.17 2.50
C GLY A 236 -4.20 -0.20 3.02
N ASP A 237 -5.03 -0.86 2.22
CA ASP A 237 -5.63 -2.14 2.58
C ASP A 237 -4.79 -3.31 2.05
N PHE A 238 -4.50 -4.26 2.92
CA PHE A 238 -3.66 -5.42 2.66
C PHE A 238 -4.36 -6.71 3.09
N ALA A 239 -4.15 -7.77 2.33
CA ALA A 239 -4.58 -9.11 2.68
C ALA A 239 -3.64 -10.12 2.03
N VAL A 240 -3.67 -11.38 2.49
CA VAL A 240 -3.00 -12.47 1.81
C VAL A 240 -3.98 -13.13 0.85
N GLY A 241 -3.56 -13.42 -0.37
CA GLY A 241 -4.37 -14.12 -1.36
C GLY A 241 -3.54 -14.75 -2.46
N CYS A 242 -4.20 -15.24 -3.51
CA CYS A 242 -3.52 -15.86 -4.64
C CYS A 242 -3.03 -14.78 -5.62
N GLY A 243 -1.73 -14.70 -5.85
CA GLY A 243 -1.18 -13.78 -6.84
C GLY A 243 -1.66 -14.09 -8.27
N GLU A 244 -1.89 -13.05 -9.07
CA GLU A 244 -2.22 -13.20 -10.48
C GLU A 244 -1.21 -14.10 -11.20
N LYS A 245 -1.71 -14.93 -12.12
CA LYS A 245 -0.84 -15.70 -13.02
C LYS A 245 -0.08 -14.72 -13.92
N LYS A 246 1.22 -14.54 -13.70
CA LYS A 246 2.09 -14.43 -14.89
C LYS A 246 2.08 -15.81 -15.56
N PRO A 247 2.00 -15.90 -16.90
CA PRO A 247 2.22 -17.16 -17.57
C PRO A 247 3.66 -17.57 -17.25
N VAL A 248 3.84 -18.47 -16.30
CA VAL A 248 4.97 -19.39 -16.39
C VAL A 248 4.64 -20.17 -17.65
N VAL A 249 5.37 -19.90 -18.73
CA VAL A 249 5.34 -20.80 -19.88
C VAL A 249 6.08 -22.04 -19.41
N ASP A 250 5.33 -22.88 -18.70
CA ASP A 250 5.75 -24.23 -18.40
C ASP A 250 5.52 -25.04 -19.68
N PHE A 251 6.60 -25.23 -20.45
CA PHE A 251 6.57 -26.05 -21.66
C PHE A 251 6.51 -27.56 -21.33
N THR A 252 6.41 -27.96 -20.06
CA THR A 252 6.55 -29.37 -19.66
C THR A 252 5.26 -30.08 -19.24
N GLU A 253 4.11 -29.40 -19.18
CA GLU A 253 2.80 -30.07 -18.99
C GLU A 253 1.83 -29.81 -20.16
N PHE A 254 2.11 -30.43 -21.31
CA PHE A 254 1.07 -30.65 -22.32
C PHE A 254 0.18 -31.80 -21.85
N GLN A 255 -1.00 -31.48 -21.31
CA GLN A 255 -1.98 -32.50 -20.93
C GLN A 255 -2.47 -33.29 -22.17
N PRO A 256 -2.57 -34.64 -22.11
CA PRO A 256 -2.93 -35.48 -23.25
C PRO A 256 -4.27 -35.13 -23.91
N ASP A 257 -5.20 -34.57 -23.14
CA ASP A 257 -6.56 -34.29 -23.63
C ASP A 257 -6.62 -33.11 -24.60
N GLN A 258 -5.66 -32.17 -24.53
CA GLN A 258 -5.60 -31.05 -25.47
C GLN A 258 -5.06 -31.45 -26.84
N ALA A 259 -4.24 -32.51 -26.94
CA ALA A 259 -3.79 -33.06 -28.21
C ALA A 259 -4.97 -33.65 -29.01
N LYS A 260 -5.91 -34.31 -28.32
CA LYS A 260 -7.11 -34.89 -28.93
C LYS A 260 -8.06 -33.81 -29.49
N TYR A 261 -8.21 -32.70 -28.78
CA TYR A 261 -8.96 -31.53 -29.26
C TYR A 261 -8.23 -30.84 -30.42
N ARG A 262 -6.90 -30.69 -30.34
CA ARG A 262 -6.09 -30.08 -31.40
C ARG A 262 -6.23 -30.82 -32.73
N ASP A 263 -6.13 -32.14 -32.70
CA ASP A 263 -6.13 -32.94 -33.93
C ASP A 263 -7.56 -33.05 -34.54
N GLN A 264 -8.61 -33.05 -33.70
CA GLN A 264 -10.01 -32.99 -34.17
C GLN A 264 -10.34 -31.65 -34.85
N TYR A 265 -9.85 -30.53 -34.34
CA TYR A 265 -10.12 -29.21 -34.93
C TYR A 265 -9.24 -28.92 -36.16
N ALA A 266 -7.99 -29.39 -36.20
CA ALA A 266 -7.14 -29.29 -37.39
C ALA A 266 -7.75 -30.00 -38.60
N ALA A 267 -8.30 -31.21 -38.40
CA ALA A 267 -8.99 -31.96 -39.45
C ALA A 267 -10.29 -31.29 -39.92
N LYS A 268 -11.01 -30.63 -39.01
CA LYS A 268 -12.30 -29.97 -39.31
C LYS A 268 -12.16 -28.71 -40.18
N PHE A 269 -11.01 -28.04 -40.13
CA PHE A 269 -10.80 -26.75 -40.81
C PHE A 269 -9.64 -26.77 -41.83
N ASN A 270 -9.05 -27.93 -42.11
CA ASN A 270 -7.97 -28.13 -43.08
C ASN A 270 -6.77 -27.17 -42.90
N TYR A 271 -6.44 -26.84 -41.66
CA TYR A 271 -5.28 -26.01 -41.34
C TYR A 271 -4.01 -26.87 -41.28
N ASP A 272 -2.99 -26.51 -42.06
CA ASP A 272 -1.64 -27.02 -41.85
C ASP A 272 -1.03 -26.35 -40.61
N LEU A 273 -1.31 -26.96 -39.46
CA LEU A 273 -0.85 -26.46 -38.17
C LEU A 273 0.68 -26.46 -38.07
N ALA A 274 1.37 -27.36 -38.78
CA ALA A 274 2.82 -27.40 -38.79
C ALA A 274 3.39 -26.17 -39.50
N ALA A 275 2.76 -25.72 -40.59
CA ALA A 275 3.11 -24.47 -41.27
C ALA A 275 2.87 -23.24 -40.39
N ILE A 276 1.74 -23.18 -39.66
CA ILE A 276 1.41 -22.07 -38.75
C ILE A 276 2.39 -22.01 -37.57
N CYS A 277 2.70 -23.14 -36.95
CA CYS A 277 3.68 -23.20 -35.85
C CYS A 277 5.10 -22.85 -36.33
N LYS A 278 5.45 -23.19 -37.57
CA LYS A 278 6.73 -22.79 -38.18
C LYS A 278 6.79 -21.29 -38.42
N ASP A 279 5.75 -20.68 -39.00
CA ASP A 279 5.66 -19.23 -39.26
C ASP A 279 5.70 -18.42 -37.94
N LEU A 280 5.01 -18.88 -36.89
CA LEU A 280 5.05 -18.23 -35.58
C LEU A 280 6.44 -18.30 -34.91
N ARG A 281 7.15 -19.42 -35.05
CA ARG A 281 8.53 -19.54 -34.56
C ARG A 281 9.48 -18.65 -35.35
N GLU A 282 9.37 -18.62 -36.68
CA GLU A 282 10.21 -17.79 -37.55
C GLU A 282 9.99 -16.29 -37.28
N ARG A 283 8.75 -15.85 -37.04
CA ARG A 283 8.42 -14.47 -36.65
C ARG A 283 8.95 -14.07 -35.27
N GLN A 284 8.99 -15.00 -34.32
CA GLN A 284 9.57 -14.73 -33.00
C GLN A 284 11.09 -14.63 -33.04
N VAL A 285 11.78 -15.46 -33.83
CA VAL A 285 13.24 -15.35 -34.02
C VAL A 285 13.60 -14.02 -34.71
N ALA A 286 12.80 -13.58 -35.69
CA ALA A 286 13.02 -12.30 -36.37
C ALA A 286 12.87 -11.07 -35.45
N ASN A 287 12.03 -11.14 -34.41
CA ASN A 287 11.86 -10.06 -33.43
C ASN A 287 12.97 -10.05 -32.36
N VAL A 288 13.69 -11.16 -32.15
CA VAL A 288 14.84 -11.22 -31.24
C VAL A 288 16.13 -10.74 -31.92
N MET A 289 16.21 -10.79 -33.25
CA MET A 289 17.37 -10.31 -34.03
C MET A 289 17.28 -8.85 -34.49
N ARG A 290 16.23 -8.12 -34.12
CA ARG A 290 16.13 -6.66 -34.31
C ARG A 290 16.38 -5.92 -32.99
N PHE A 291 17.62 -5.99 -32.52
CA PHE A 291 18.22 -5.03 -31.60
C PHE A 291 19.65 -4.75 -32.07
#